data_AF-A0A2M7A0W5-F1
#
_entry.id   AF-A0A2M7A0W5-F1
#
_cell.length_a   1.000
_cell.length_b   1.000
_cell.length_c   1.000
_cell.angle_alpha   90.00
_cell.angle_beta   90.00
_cell.angle_gamma   90.00
#
_symmetry.space_group_name_H-M   'P 1'
#
loop_
_entity.id
_entity.type
_entity.pdbx_description
1 polymer ?
#
loop_
_entity_poly.entity_id
_entity_poly.type
_entity_poly.pdbx_seq_one_letter_code
_entity_poly.pdbx_strand_id
1 'polypeptide(L)'
;KDRDGKIQLFAIDKPKSEWSSPLEVWKEAYKHEQFITSKINTLTKLATDESDYTALPLLHWFVNEQIEEESSTSKVANTLELIGNSGDGLIMLDRELAARTFVYPTTGGVQ
;
A
#
# COMPACT_ATOMS: atom_id res chain seq x y z
N LYS A 1 -21.13 -6.06 5.71
CA LYS A 1 -22.08 -6.87 6.53
C LYS A 1 -23.29 -7.30 5.68
N ASP A 2 -23.26 -6.99 4.38
CA ASP A 2 -24.47 -6.74 3.58
C ASP A 2 -24.62 -7.70 2.40
N ARG A 3 -23.76 -8.74 2.32
CA ARG A 3 -23.75 -9.75 1.25
C ARG A 3 -23.73 -11.19 1.77
N ASP A 4 -24.08 -11.40 3.05
CA ASP A 4 -24.16 -12.71 3.73
C ASP A 4 -22.91 -13.63 3.64
N GLY A 5 -21.77 -13.08 3.21
CA GLY A 5 -20.50 -13.77 3.15
C GLY A 5 -19.97 -14.11 4.55
N LYS A 6 -19.46 -15.33 4.71
CA LYS A 6 -18.78 -15.76 5.94
C LYS A 6 -17.31 -15.36 5.89
N ILE A 7 -16.89 -14.53 6.83
CA ILE A 7 -15.49 -14.13 6.98
C ILE A 7 -14.79 -15.15 7.86
N GLN A 8 -13.68 -15.71 7.37
CA GLN A 8 -12.77 -16.52 8.16
C GLN A 8 -11.44 -15.80 8.29
N LEU A 9 -11.00 -15.58 9.53
CA LEU A 9 -9.68 -15.02 9.81
C LEU A 9 -8.67 -16.16 9.91
N PHE A 10 -7.58 -16.03 9.18
CA PHE A 10 -6.46 -16.97 9.21
C PHE A 10 -5.30 -16.38 10.00
N ALA A 11 -4.35 -17.23 10.37
CA ALA A 11 -3.11 -16.78 11.01
C ALA A 11 -2.35 -15.82 10.06
N ILE A 12 -1.74 -14.80 10.65
CA ILE A 12 -0.88 -13.85 9.94
C ILE A 12 0.56 -14.30 10.18
N ASP A 13 1.31 -14.50 9.10
CA ASP A 13 2.72 -14.86 9.20
C ASP A 13 3.53 -13.75 9.87
N LYS A 14 4.57 -14.13 10.62
CA LYS A 14 5.47 -13.17 11.27
C LYS A 14 6.16 -12.33 10.18
N PRO A 15 6.07 -10.99 10.24
CA PRO A 15 6.76 -10.15 9.27
C PRO A 15 8.28 -10.20 9.50
N LYS A 16 9.04 -9.94 8.43
CA LYS A 16 10.47 -9.61 8.54
C LYS A 16 10.62 -8.39 9.46
N SER A 17 11.66 -8.39 10.29
CA SER A 17 11.88 -7.34 11.30
C SER A 17 13.30 -6.77 11.28
N GLU A 18 14.16 -7.23 10.38
CA GLU A 18 15.55 -6.84 10.28
C GLU A 18 15.93 -6.60 8.83
N TRP A 19 16.65 -5.51 8.56
CA TRP A 19 17.14 -5.13 7.24
C TRP A 19 18.55 -4.55 7.38
N SER A 20 19.35 -4.65 6.32
CA SER A 20 20.72 -4.15 6.29
C SER A 20 20.80 -2.63 6.17
N SER A 21 19.75 -1.97 5.67
CA SER A 21 19.70 -0.51 5.49
C SER A 21 18.26 0.02 5.38
N PRO A 22 18.03 1.32 5.63
CA PRO A 22 16.75 1.97 5.36
C PRO A 22 16.29 1.83 3.90
N LEU A 23 17.23 1.85 2.95
CA LEU A 23 16.91 1.66 1.53
C LEU A 23 16.31 0.28 1.27
N GLU A 24 16.84 -0.77 1.90
CA GLU A 24 16.29 -2.13 1.76
C GLU A 24 14.85 -2.19 2.28
N VAL A 25 14.56 -1.57 3.43
CA VAL A 25 13.21 -1.50 4.01
C VAL A 25 12.22 -0.88 3.01
N TRP A 26 12.56 0.28 2.45
CA TRP A 26 11.66 1.01 1.55
C TRP A 26 11.53 0.35 0.18
N LYS A 27 12.57 -0.34 -0.31
CA LYS A 27 12.45 -1.20 -1.51
C LYS A 27 11.50 -2.37 -1.28
N GLU A 28 11.58 -3.01 -0.11
CA GLU A 28 10.65 -4.09 0.22
C GLU A 28 9.22 -3.57 0.42
N ALA A 29 9.04 -2.40 1.06
CA ALA A 29 7.73 -1.77 1.19
C ALA A 29 7.12 -1.48 -0.19
N TYR A 30 7.87 -0.85 -1.10
CA TYR A 30 7.38 -0.58 -2.45
C TYR A 30 7.03 -1.88 -3.21
N LYS A 31 7.88 -2.91 -3.10
CA LYS A 31 7.57 -4.23 -3.69
C LYS A 31 6.33 -4.86 -3.08
N HIS A 32 6.10 -4.66 -1.79
CA HIS A 32 4.90 -5.15 -1.12
C HIS A 32 3.64 -4.44 -1.63
N GLU A 33 3.69 -3.12 -1.84
CA GLU A 33 2.58 -2.38 -2.43
C GLU A 33 2.27 -2.83 -3.86
N GLN A 34 3.29 -3.04 -4.69
CA GLN A 34 3.09 -3.63 -6.02
C GLN A 34 2.44 -5.02 -5.95
N PHE A 35 2.80 -5.82 -4.94
CA PHE A 35 2.16 -7.10 -4.69
C PHE A 35 0.68 -6.93 -4.31
N ILE A 36 0.34 -6.00 -3.41
CA ILE A 36 -1.05 -5.72 -3.03
C ILE A 36 -1.86 -5.23 -4.24
N THR A 37 -1.32 -4.28 -5.02
CA THR A 37 -1.94 -3.81 -6.27
C THR A 37 -2.24 -4.94 -7.23
N SER A 38 -1.33 -5.91 -7.37
CA SER A 38 -1.58 -7.09 -8.21
C SER A 38 -2.76 -7.92 -7.71
N LYS A 39 -2.96 -8.03 -6.39
CA LYS A 39 -4.09 -8.75 -5.78
C LYS A 39 -5.40 -7.99 -5.98
N ILE A 40 -5.41 -6.68 -5.78
CA ILE A 40 -6.59 -5.84 -6.03
C ILE A 40 -6.98 -5.91 -7.51
N ASN A 41 -6.04 -5.78 -8.44
CA ASN A 41 -6.30 -5.92 -9.87
C ASN A 41 -6.87 -7.30 -10.23
N THR A 42 -6.36 -8.37 -9.59
CA THR A 42 -6.89 -9.72 -9.78
C THR A 42 -8.35 -9.83 -9.30
N LEU A 43 -8.68 -9.25 -8.15
CA LEU A 43 -10.06 -9.24 -7.62
C LEU A 43 -10.99 -8.40 -8.50
N THR A 44 -10.55 -7.22 -8.95
CA THR A 44 -11.33 -6.36 -9.87
C THR A 44 -11.60 -7.05 -11.19
N LYS A 45 -10.59 -7.73 -11.75
CA LYS A 45 -10.77 -8.55 -12.95
C LYS A 45 -11.78 -9.67 -12.71
N LEU A 46 -11.64 -10.43 -11.62
CA LEU A 46 -12.56 -11.53 -11.29
C LEU A 46 -14.00 -11.03 -11.16
N ALA A 47 -14.24 -9.93 -10.43
CA ALA A 47 -15.56 -9.34 -10.30
C ALA A 47 -16.14 -8.90 -11.66
N THR A 48 -15.30 -8.40 -12.57
CA THR A 48 -15.72 -8.03 -13.94
C THR A 48 -16.08 -9.27 -14.76
N ASP A 49 -15.22 -10.29 -14.73
CA ASP A 49 -15.41 -11.55 -15.47
C ASP A 49 -16.68 -12.28 -14.99
N GLU A 50 -16.99 -12.21 -13.70
CA GLU A 50 -18.21 -12.79 -13.10
C GLU A 50 -19.44 -11.86 -13.19
N SER A 51 -19.30 -10.67 -13.76
CA SER A 51 -20.36 -9.65 -13.81
C SER A 51 -20.89 -9.25 -12.42
N ASP A 52 -20.06 -9.33 -11.37
CA ASP A 52 -20.39 -8.84 -10.04
C ASP A 52 -20.20 -7.32 -9.97
N TYR A 53 -21.10 -6.60 -10.63
CA TYR A 53 -21.11 -5.14 -10.66
C TYR A 53 -21.34 -4.51 -9.27
N THR A 54 -21.83 -5.29 -8.30
CA THR A 54 -22.05 -4.81 -6.93
C THR A 54 -20.77 -4.77 -6.10
N ALA A 55 -19.77 -5.60 -6.44
CA ALA A 55 -18.44 -5.54 -5.81
C ALA A 55 -17.55 -4.43 -6.38
N LEU A 56 -17.76 -4.02 -7.63
CA LEU A 56 -16.87 -3.09 -8.33
C LEU A 56 -16.70 -1.74 -7.62
N PRO A 57 -17.74 -1.05 -7.10
CA PRO A 57 -17.56 0.23 -6.42
C PRO A 57 -16.59 0.14 -5.22
N LEU A 58 -16.69 -0.94 -4.44
CA LEU A 58 -15.78 -1.21 -3.33
C LEU A 58 -14.36 -1.43 -3.84
N LEU A 59 -14.18 -2.27 -4.87
CA LEU A 59 -12.86 -2.57 -5.42
C LEU A 59 -12.21 -1.35 -6.09
N HIS A 60 -12.98 -0.47 -6.71
CA HIS A 60 -12.48 0.79 -7.29
C HIS A 60 -11.90 1.73 -6.23
N TRP A 61 -12.46 1.76 -5.03
CA TRP A 61 -11.87 2.50 -3.92
C TRP A 61 -10.45 2.00 -3.62
N PHE A 62 -10.25 0.68 -3.51
CA PHE A 62 -8.93 0.10 -3.30
C PHE A 62 -7.98 0.33 -4.49
N VAL A 63 -8.47 0.29 -5.73
CA VAL A 63 -7.65 0.59 -6.91
C VAL A 63 -7.09 2.02 -6.85
N ASN A 64 -7.93 2.99 -6.47
CA ASN A 64 -7.49 4.37 -6.35
C ASN A 64 -6.49 4.55 -5.20
N GLU A 65 -6.71 3.89 -4.07
CA GLU A 65 -5.79 3.93 -2.93
C GLU A 65 -4.38 3.42 -3.31
N GLN A 66 -4.30 2.33 -4.06
CA GLN A 66 -3.01 1.76 -4.47
C GLN A 66 -2.17 2.69 -5.36
N ILE A 67 -2.80 3.63 -6.09
CA ILE A 67 -2.05 4.65 -6.86
C ILE A 67 -1.25 5.56 -5.91
N GLU A 68 -1.86 5.97 -4.81
CA GLU A 68 -1.23 6.82 -3.81
C GLU A 68 -0.19 6.04 -2.98
N GLU A 69 -0.48 4.78 -2.62
CA GLU A 69 0.45 3.95 -1.85
C GLU A 69 1.73 3.60 -2.63
N GLU A 70 1.61 3.22 -3.91
CA GLU A 70 2.78 2.98 -4.77
C GLU A 70 3.58 4.26 -5.02
N SER A 71 2.91 5.39 -5.25
CA SER A 71 3.56 6.70 -5.40
C SER A 71 4.32 7.09 -4.13
N SER A 72 3.69 6.94 -2.97
CA SER A 72 4.26 7.26 -1.67
C SER A 72 5.50 6.42 -1.36
N THR A 73 5.43 5.10 -1.55
CA THR A 73 6.53 4.18 -1.25
C THR A 73 7.67 4.29 -2.25
N SER A 74 7.37 4.39 -3.55
CA SER A 74 8.40 4.56 -4.59
C SER A 74 9.15 5.88 -4.46
N LYS A 75 8.46 6.99 -4.12
CA LYS A 75 9.09 8.29 -3.87
C LYS A 75 10.17 8.18 -2.79
N VAL A 76 9.87 7.52 -1.67
CA VAL A 76 10.82 7.40 -0.56
C VAL A 76 11.99 6.48 -0.93
N ALA A 77 11.72 5.34 -1.57
CA ALA A 77 12.76 4.43 -2.03
C ALA A 77 13.74 5.12 -3.00
N ASN A 78 13.22 5.82 -4.02
CA ASN A 78 14.02 6.56 -4.99
C ASN A 78 14.82 7.70 -4.34
N THR A 79 14.23 8.37 -3.33
CA THR A 79 14.92 9.43 -2.58
C THR A 79 16.09 8.87 -1.78
N LEU A 80 15.91 7.69 -1.15
CA LEU A 80 16.99 6.99 -0.46
C LEU A 80 18.11 6.53 -1.41
N GLU A 81 17.76 6.07 -2.62
CA GLU A 81 18.76 5.76 -3.66
C GLU A 81 19.59 6.99 -4.02
N LEU A 82 18.95 8.16 -4.15
CA LEU A 82 19.63 9.42 -4.46
C LEU A 82 20.53 9.91 -3.31
N ILE A 83 20.08 9.78 -2.06
CA ILE A 83 20.84 10.16 -0.85
C ILE A 83 22.11 9.31 -0.72
N GLY A 84 22.04 8.02 -1.07
CA GLY A 84 23.14 7.09 -0.90
C GLY A 84 23.59 7.00 0.57
N ASN A 85 24.87 7.29 0.84
CA ASN A 85 25.46 7.20 2.17
C ASN A 85 25.54 8.56 2.90
N SER A 86 24.82 9.58 2.43
CA SER A 86 24.82 10.91 3.07
C SER A 86 23.99 10.92 4.37
N GLY A 87 24.66 11.05 5.51
CA GLY A 87 24.01 11.15 6.82
C GLY A 87 23.09 12.37 6.94
N ASP A 88 23.50 13.53 6.40
CA ASP A 88 22.68 14.74 6.40
C ASP A 88 21.41 14.56 5.58
N GLY A 89 21.51 13.88 4.42
CA GLY A 89 20.37 13.55 3.57
C GLY A 89 19.37 12.63 4.28
N LEU A 90 19.87 11.63 5.02
CA LEU A 90 19.03 10.74 5.83
C LEU A 90 18.28 11.50 6.93
N ILE A 91 18.94 12.41 7.64
CA ILE A 91 18.30 13.23 8.69
C ILE A 91 17.22 14.15 8.09
N MET A 92 17.46 14.72 6.90
CA MET A 92 16.46 15.54 6.21
C MET A 92 15.23 14.74 5.80
N LEU A 93 15.43 13.55 5.23
CA LEU A 93 14.33 12.66 4.85
C LEU A 93 13.52 12.20 6.06
N ASP A 94 14.19 11.82 7.16
CA ASP A 94 13.53 11.43 8.41
C ASP A 94 12.60 12.53 8.93
N ARG A 95 13.05 13.80 8.90
CA ARG A 95 12.23 14.96 9.26
C ARG A 95 11.03 15.18 8.32
N GLU A 96 11.20 14.98 7.00
CA GLU A 96 10.09 15.06 6.05
C GLU A 96 9.04 13.97 6.34
N LEU A 97 9.50 12.73 6.61
CA LEU A 97 8.62 11.62 6.92
C LEU A 97 7.90 11.81 8.26
N ALA A 98 8.55 12.40 9.26
CA ALA A 98 7.94 12.72 10.55
C ALA A 98 6.81 13.75 10.45
N ALA A 99 6.80 14.58 9.40
CA ALA A 99 5.74 15.55 9.15
C ALA A 99 4.50 14.92 8.47
N ARG A 100 4.58 13.66 8.02
CA ARG A 100 3.43 12.97 7.41
C ARG A 100 2.34 12.77 8.46
N THR A 101 1.14 13.27 8.18
CA THR A 101 -0.04 12.99 8.99
C THR A 101 -0.75 11.76 8.46
N PHE A 102 -1.06 10.82 9.35
CA PHE A 102 -1.99 9.76 9.01
C PHE A 102 -3.37 10.38 8.78
N VAL A 103 -3.81 10.38 7.53
CA VAL A 103 -5.17 10.75 7.17
C VAL A 103 -5.94 9.45 7.05
N TYR A 104 -6.82 9.18 8.01
CA TYR A 104 -7.76 8.07 7.83
C TYR A 104 -8.62 8.38 6.61
N PRO A 105 -8.73 7.48 5.62
CA PRO A 105 -9.61 7.72 4.49
C PRO A 105 -11.04 7.83 5.02
N THR A 106 -11.55 9.06 5.08
CA THR A 106 -12.95 9.33 5.43
C THR A 106 -13.80 8.79 4.30
N THR A 107 -14.31 7.57 4.47
CA THR A 107 -15.34 6.88 3.66
C THR A 107 -15.81 7.69 2.46
N GLY A 108 -15.01 7.65 1.39
CA GLY A 108 -15.37 8.22 0.10
C GLY A 108 -16.29 7.25 -0.63
N GLY A 109 -17.60 7.36 -0.38
CA GLY A 109 -18.61 6.93 -1.37
C GLY A 109 -19.22 5.53 -1.22
N VAL A 110 -19.60 5.09 -0.02
CA VAL A 110 -20.69 4.09 0.10
C VAL A 110 -21.69 4.56 1.17
N GLN A 111 -22.76 5.20 0.69
CA GLN A 111 -24.09 5.14 1.30
C GLN A 111 -24.94 4.22 0.44
#